data_AF-T1CQ00-F1
#
_entry.id   AF-T1CQ00-F1
#
_cell.length_a   1.000
_cell.length_b   1.000
_cell.length_c   1.000
_cell.angle_alpha   90.00
_cell.angle_beta   90.00
_cell.angle_gamma   90.00
#
_symmetry.space_group_name_H-M   'P 1'
#
loop_
_entity.id
_entity.type
_entity.pdbx_description
1 polymer ?
#
loop_
_entity_poly.entity_id
_entity_poly.type
_entity_poly.pdbx_seq_one_letter_code
_entity_poly.pdbx_strand_id
1 'polypeptide(L)'
;MKRRNLFPVCALAFALSSTSLSLLTCSGSRSRTEAQADTTRNTQVAHELETLAFPLPDVPSYLIEPHDRAKYLLLHYWDKCSFTDTTELQKGGRMEASFANFAALAANMPLAEIQQSLLVPLEKSSGKMLNFFLKMYEKYYYFSNSPMHNEEFYIPILDWAEQSPKLDFASQERLKARAKLVRRNRVGSKAFDFALEMADGSQRKLHSFAGEYLLLIFYSPGCHTCQMTIEQINNTPEIGRLHTSKRVRSLYVYAENDKEAWLNYRSQLPSYAYNGMNTDGAILSRELYDLKASPTIYLLDKEKKVLLKDVSIETVLDYLNFHL
;
A
#
# COMPACT_ATOMS: atom_id res chain seq x y z
N MET A 1 21.70 -22.34 -4.27
CA MET A 1 21.14 -21.79 -5.52
C MET A 1 19.86 -22.55 -5.89
N LYS A 2 18.70 -22.06 -5.45
CA LYS A 2 17.38 -22.51 -5.92
C LYS A 2 16.54 -21.24 -6.07
N ARG A 3 16.23 -20.87 -7.31
CA ARG A 3 15.28 -19.80 -7.63
C ARG A 3 13.89 -20.25 -7.18
N ARG A 4 13.19 -19.41 -6.43
CA ARG A 4 11.77 -19.60 -6.10
C ARG A 4 10.98 -18.39 -6.57
N ASN A 5 9.77 -18.71 -7.01
CA ASN A 5 8.86 -17.95 -7.86
C ASN A 5 8.40 -16.64 -7.22
N LEU A 6 8.52 -15.55 -7.97
CA LEU A 6 7.73 -14.34 -7.80
C LEU A 6 6.32 -14.59 -8.36
N PHE A 7 5.30 -14.15 -7.62
CA PHE A 7 3.94 -14.00 -8.12
C PHE A 7 3.89 -13.03 -9.31
N PRO A 8 2.98 -13.21 -10.29
CA PRO A 8 2.96 -12.37 -11.48
C PRO A 8 2.23 -11.05 -11.17
N VAL A 9 2.99 -9.98 -11.00
CA VAL A 9 2.54 -8.65 -11.42
C VAL A 9 3.05 -8.51 -12.85
N CYS A 10 2.13 -8.40 -13.81
CA CYS A 10 2.42 -8.39 -15.25
C CYS A 10 3.19 -7.12 -15.64
N ALA A 11 4.50 -7.12 -15.47
CA ALA A 11 5.42 -6.16 -16.08
C ALA A 11 5.97 -6.79 -17.37
N LEU A 12 5.44 -6.37 -18.52
CA LEU A 12 5.95 -6.74 -19.84
C LEU A 12 7.28 -6.04 -20.09
N ALA A 13 8.38 -6.75 -19.90
CA ALA A 13 9.69 -6.39 -20.42
C ALA A 13 9.78 -6.79 -21.90
N PHE A 14 9.97 -5.81 -22.79
CA PHE A 14 10.29 -6.05 -24.20
C PHE A 14 11.77 -6.44 -24.33
N ALA A 15 12.04 -7.62 -24.87
CA ALA A 15 13.36 -8.01 -25.35
C ALA A 15 13.30 -8.19 -26.87
N LEU A 16 13.91 -7.24 -27.59
CA LEU A 16 14.27 -7.37 -29.00
C LEU A 16 15.46 -8.33 -29.11
N SER A 17 15.37 -9.34 -29.97
CA SER A 17 16.58 -9.97 -30.53
C SER A 17 16.38 -10.37 -31.98
N SER A 18 17.26 -9.81 -32.79
CA SER A 18 17.60 -10.11 -34.17
C SER A 18 18.37 -11.43 -34.28
N THR A 19 18.04 -12.28 -35.26
CA THR A 19 18.99 -13.11 -36.07
C THR A 19 18.20 -13.94 -37.08
N SER A 20 18.35 -13.71 -38.39
CA SER A 20 19.32 -14.35 -39.30
C SER A 20 18.82 -15.68 -39.87
N LEU A 21 18.65 -15.64 -41.20
CA LEU A 21 18.24 -16.71 -42.11
C LEU A 21 19.24 -17.87 -42.13
N SER A 22 18.77 -19.12 -42.03
CA SER A 22 19.48 -20.31 -42.49
C SER A 22 18.48 -21.41 -42.84
N LEU A 23 18.46 -21.79 -44.13
CA LEU A 23 17.76 -22.94 -44.67
C LEU A 23 18.45 -24.23 -44.20
N LEU A 24 17.67 -25.22 -43.75
CA LEU A 24 17.94 -26.66 -43.95
C LEU A 24 16.69 -27.46 -43.56
N THR A 25 16.25 -28.29 -44.50
CA THR A 25 15.11 -29.21 -44.46
C THR A 25 15.38 -30.42 -43.56
N CYS A 26 14.42 -30.80 -42.71
CA CYS A 26 13.87 -32.17 -42.61
C CYS A 26 12.78 -32.28 -41.51
N SER A 27 11.57 -32.64 -41.95
CA SER A 27 10.57 -33.52 -41.31
C SER A 27 10.42 -33.55 -39.77
N GLY A 28 9.21 -33.23 -39.29
CA GLY A 28 8.68 -33.78 -38.03
C GLY A 28 7.99 -32.77 -37.12
N SER A 29 6.68 -32.57 -37.33
CA SER A 29 5.67 -32.24 -36.30
C SER A 29 6.12 -31.44 -35.06
N ARG A 30 6.25 -30.12 -35.17
CA ARG A 30 6.21 -29.15 -34.05
C ARG A 30 5.83 -27.77 -34.60
N SER A 31 4.54 -27.46 -34.70
CA SER A 31 4.10 -26.10 -35.04
C SER A 31 2.75 -25.69 -34.44
N ARG A 32 2.18 -26.45 -33.49
CA ARG A 32 0.91 -26.08 -32.85
C ARG A 32 1.03 -25.36 -31.51
N THR A 33 2.18 -25.39 -30.86
CA THR A 33 2.30 -24.93 -29.46
C THR A 33 2.71 -23.45 -29.33
N GLU A 34 3.49 -22.90 -30.26
CA GLU A 34 3.92 -21.49 -30.21
C GLU A 34 2.83 -20.53 -30.71
N ALA A 35 2.11 -20.88 -31.77
CA ALA A 35 1.00 -20.06 -32.29
C ALA A 35 -0.17 -19.96 -31.30
N GLN A 36 -0.43 -21.00 -30.50
CA GLN A 36 -1.47 -20.97 -29.46
C GLN A 36 -1.05 -20.13 -28.26
N ALA A 37 0.22 -20.18 -27.83
CA ALA A 37 0.71 -19.39 -26.70
C ALA A 37 0.67 -17.87 -27.00
N ASP A 38 1.08 -17.45 -28.19
CA ASP A 38 1.01 -16.04 -28.61
C ASP A 38 -0.43 -15.56 -28.81
N THR A 39 -1.31 -16.41 -29.35
CA THR A 39 -2.73 -16.07 -29.51
C THR A 39 -3.42 -15.94 -28.15
N THR A 40 -3.17 -16.84 -27.20
CA THR A 40 -3.77 -16.76 -25.85
C THR A 40 -3.27 -15.54 -25.07
N ARG A 41 -1.98 -15.17 -25.19
CA ARG A 41 -1.41 -13.98 -24.54
C ARG A 41 -1.97 -12.68 -25.14
N ASN A 42 -2.07 -12.60 -26.47
CA ASN A 42 -2.67 -11.46 -27.16
C ASN A 42 -4.18 -11.34 -26.89
N THR A 43 -4.88 -12.46 -26.72
CA THR A 43 -6.32 -12.46 -26.39
C THR A 43 -6.57 -12.02 -24.94
N GLN A 44 -5.69 -12.36 -23.99
CA GLN A 44 -5.77 -11.89 -22.60
C GLN A 44 -5.50 -10.39 -22.47
N VAL A 45 -4.47 -9.88 -23.14
CA VAL A 45 -4.17 -8.44 -23.19
C VAL A 45 -5.29 -7.66 -23.88
N ALA A 46 -5.87 -8.20 -24.95
CA ALA A 46 -7.01 -7.60 -25.63
C ALA A 46 -8.29 -7.60 -24.77
N HIS A 47 -8.54 -8.66 -23.99
CA HIS A 47 -9.69 -8.73 -23.09
C HIS A 47 -9.53 -7.82 -21.85
N GLU A 48 -8.30 -7.56 -21.38
CA GLU A 48 -8.07 -6.54 -20.34
C GLU A 48 -8.29 -5.11 -20.86
N LEU A 49 -7.95 -4.81 -22.11
CA LEU A 49 -8.19 -3.51 -22.74
C LEU A 49 -9.69 -3.20 -22.97
N GLU A 50 -10.54 -4.22 -23.11
CA GLU A 50 -12.01 -4.05 -23.17
C GLU A 50 -12.65 -3.68 -21.81
N THR A 51 -11.88 -3.69 -20.72
CA THR A 51 -12.38 -3.37 -19.37
C THR A 51 -12.20 -1.90 -18.95
N LEU A 52 -11.44 -1.11 -19.70
CA LEU A 52 -11.20 0.30 -19.37
C LEU A 52 -12.35 1.21 -19.84
N ALA A 53 -12.56 2.33 -19.15
CA ALA A 53 -13.59 3.30 -19.51
C ALA A 53 -13.18 4.18 -20.71
N PHE A 54 -11.88 4.28 -20.98
CA PHE A 54 -11.30 5.03 -22.09
C PHE A 54 -9.97 4.37 -22.51
N PRO A 55 -9.54 4.53 -23.77
CA PRO A 55 -8.31 3.91 -24.26
C PRO A 55 -7.07 4.62 -23.71
N LEU A 56 -5.99 3.86 -23.52
CA LEU A 56 -4.69 4.38 -23.08
C LEU A 56 -4.05 5.31 -24.14
N PRO A 57 -3.14 6.22 -23.73
CA PRO A 57 -2.40 7.05 -24.67
C PRO A 57 -1.38 6.23 -25.47
N ASP A 58 -1.22 6.57 -26.75
CA ASP A 58 -0.21 5.96 -27.61
C ASP A 58 1.16 6.52 -27.25
N VAL A 59 2.07 5.65 -26.80
CA VAL A 59 3.44 6.04 -26.43
C VAL A 59 4.28 6.24 -27.69
N PRO A 60 4.88 7.43 -27.91
CA PRO A 60 5.72 7.67 -29.07
C PRO A 60 6.85 6.64 -29.18
N SER A 61 7.07 6.13 -30.39
CA SER A 61 8.05 5.06 -30.66
C SER A 61 9.50 5.46 -30.38
N TYR A 62 9.80 6.77 -30.32
CA TYR A 62 11.12 7.28 -29.98
C TYR A 62 11.40 7.22 -28.46
N LEU A 63 10.39 7.03 -27.61
CA LEU A 63 10.59 6.80 -26.18
C LEU A 63 10.94 5.32 -25.97
N ILE A 64 12.22 5.04 -25.78
CA ILE A 64 12.76 3.69 -25.63
C ILE A 64 12.85 3.29 -24.15
N GLU A 65 13.33 4.21 -23.29
CA GLU A 65 13.59 3.91 -21.89
C GLU A 65 12.30 3.60 -21.12
N PRO A 66 12.24 2.47 -20.38
CA PRO A 66 11.02 2.06 -19.66
C PRO A 66 10.47 3.14 -18.72
N HIS A 67 11.36 3.87 -18.03
CA HIS A 67 10.98 4.96 -17.13
C HIS A 67 10.30 6.12 -17.88
N ASP A 68 10.88 6.57 -18.99
CA ASP A 68 10.33 7.67 -19.78
C ASP A 68 8.99 7.31 -20.42
N ARG A 69 8.85 6.05 -20.84
CA ARG A 69 7.57 5.51 -21.34
C ARG A 69 6.50 5.50 -20.24
N ALA A 70 6.83 5.03 -19.04
CA ALA A 70 5.91 5.02 -17.90
C ALA A 70 5.50 6.44 -17.48
N LYS A 71 6.47 7.36 -17.43
CA LYS A 71 6.22 8.79 -17.17
C LYS A 71 5.28 9.40 -18.21
N TYR A 72 5.54 9.18 -19.50
CA TYR A 72 4.68 9.66 -20.56
C TYR A 72 3.25 9.11 -20.43
N LEU A 73 3.11 7.79 -20.22
CA LEU A 73 1.81 7.15 -20.01
C LEU A 73 1.04 7.81 -18.86
N LEU A 74 1.68 8.10 -17.73
CA LEU A 74 1.03 8.72 -16.57
C LEU A 74 0.69 10.19 -16.79
N LEU A 75 1.52 10.95 -17.50
CA LEU A 75 1.25 12.35 -17.84
C LEU A 75 0.05 12.50 -18.78
N HIS A 76 -0.11 11.56 -19.72
CA HIS A 76 -1.17 11.56 -20.73
C HIS A 76 -2.32 10.61 -20.40
N TYR A 77 -2.30 9.96 -19.24
CA TYR A 77 -3.21 8.86 -18.91
C TYR A 77 -4.68 9.27 -19.04
N TRP A 78 -4.99 10.45 -18.54
CA TRP A 78 -6.34 10.96 -18.42
C TRP A 78 -6.81 11.78 -19.63
N ASP A 79 -6.02 11.89 -20.71
CA ASP A 79 -6.31 12.79 -21.83
C ASP A 79 -7.61 12.43 -22.56
N LYS A 80 -7.93 11.13 -22.65
CA LYS A 80 -9.15 10.63 -23.29
C LYS A 80 -10.28 10.36 -22.28
N CYS A 81 -10.09 10.68 -21.00
CA CYS A 81 -11.11 10.50 -19.97
C CYS A 81 -12.16 11.62 -20.03
N SER A 82 -13.44 11.23 -20.14
CA SER A 82 -14.55 12.18 -20.02
C SER A 82 -14.90 12.42 -18.55
N PHE A 83 -14.47 13.56 -18.00
CA PHE A 83 -14.70 13.92 -16.60
C PHE A 83 -16.12 14.40 -16.28
N THR A 84 -16.94 14.64 -17.31
CA THR A 84 -18.33 15.10 -17.18
C THR A 84 -19.34 14.00 -17.48
N ASP A 85 -18.95 12.94 -18.19
CA ASP A 85 -19.81 11.80 -18.48
C ASP A 85 -19.93 10.86 -17.27
N THR A 86 -20.96 11.09 -16.46
CA THR A 86 -21.25 10.24 -15.30
C THR A 86 -21.92 8.91 -15.64
N THR A 87 -22.26 8.65 -16.92
CA THR A 87 -22.84 7.37 -17.32
C THR A 87 -21.84 6.22 -17.16
N GLU A 88 -20.54 6.50 -17.31
CA GLU A 88 -19.46 5.54 -17.08
C GLU A 88 -19.42 4.99 -15.65
N LEU A 89 -19.88 5.78 -14.67
CA LEU A 89 -19.96 5.33 -13.28
C LEU A 89 -21.01 4.23 -13.06
N GLN A 90 -21.94 4.07 -14.00
CA GLN A 90 -22.98 3.02 -13.94
C GLN A 90 -22.61 1.78 -14.76
N LYS A 91 -21.60 1.86 -15.63
CA LYS A 91 -21.24 0.81 -16.59
C LYS A 91 -20.24 -0.21 -16.01
N GLY A 92 -20.60 -0.87 -14.92
CA GLY A 92 -19.94 -2.09 -14.47
C GLY A 92 -18.44 -1.97 -14.14
N GLY A 93 -18.04 -0.96 -13.36
CA GLY A 93 -16.70 -0.91 -12.75
C GLY A 93 -15.55 -0.47 -13.66
N ARG A 94 -15.77 -0.19 -14.95
CA ARG A 94 -14.70 0.19 -15.90
C ARG A 94 -13.89 1.41 -15.49
N MET A 95 -14.54 2.42 -14.92
CA MET A 95 -13.84 3.61 -14.43
C MET A 95 -12.93 3.27 -13.24
N GLU A 96 -13.35 2.36 -12.37
CA GLU A 96 -12.51 1.88 -11.28
C GLU A 96 -11.34 1.03 -11.81
N ALA A 97 -11.56 0.16 -12.80
CA ALA A 97 -10.48 -0.56 -13.48
C ALA A 97 -9.46 0.42 -14.10
N SER A 98 -9.94 1.51 -14.70
CA SER A 98 -9.08 2.57 -15.26
C SER A 98 -8.28 3.29 -14.19
N PHE A 99 -8.86 3.52 -13.01
CA PHE A 99 -8.13 4.08 -11.87
C PHE A 99 -7.12 3.08 -11.29
N ALA A 100 -7.49 1.81 -11.15
CA ALA A 100 -6.60 0.76 -10.63
C ALA A 100 -5.36 0.60 -11.51
N ASN A 101 -5.54 0.62 -12.84
CA ASN A 101 -4.45 0.57 -13.80
C ASN A 101 -3.54 1.82 -13.70
N PHE A 102 -4.11 3.01 -13.51
CA PHE A 102 -3.33 4.22 -13.22
C PHE A 102 -2.50 4.07 -11.94
N ALA A 103 -3.10 3.61 -10.85
CA ALA A 103 -2.41 3.41 -9.58
C ALA A 103 -1.26 2.39 -9.68
N ALA A 104 -1.48 1.30 -10.42
CA ALA A 104 -0.45 0.28 -10.66
C ALA A 104 0.74 0.83 -11.47
N LEU A 105 0.48 1.62 -12.51
CA LEU A 105 1.54 2.28 -13.29
C LEU A 105 2.31 3.31 -12.45
N ALA A 106 1.61 4.02 -11.56
CA ALA A 106 2.18 5.04 -10.69
C ALA A 106 3.05 4.46 -9.56
N ALA A 107 2.80 3.22 -9.12
CA ALA A 107 3.32 2.65 -7.87
C ALA A 107 4.85 2.75 -7.70
N ASN A 108 5.62 2.71 -8.79
CA ASN A 108 7.08 2.75 -8.77
C ASN A 108 7.68 4.07 -9.27
N MET A 109 6.86 5.10 -9.49
CA MET A 109 7.32 6.39 -9.98
C MET A 109 7.59 7.36 -8.83
N PRO A 110 8.65 8.19 -8.92
CA PRO A 110 8.88 9.24 -7.94
C PRO A 110 7.70 10.22 -7.91
N LEU A 111 7.17 10.52 -6.71
CA LEU A 111 6.02 11.41 -6.56
C LEU A 111 6.20 12.74 -7.29
N ALA A 112 7.39 13.33 -7.21
CA ALA A 112 7.71 14.61 -7.85
C ALA A 112 7.50 14.61 -9.38
N GLU A 113 7.56 13.45 -10.03
CA GLU A 113 7.39 13.32 -11.47
C GLU A 113 5.93 13.13 -11.89
N ILE A 114 5.09 12.60 -11.00
CA ILE A 114 3.73 12.18 -11.31
C ILE A 114 2.66 12.94 -10.51
N GLN A 115 3.05 13.83 -9.60
CA GLN A 115 2.12 14.55 -8.73
C GLN A 115 1.03 15.25 -9.54
N GLN A 116 1.35 15.88 -10.66
CA GLN A 116 0.33 16.50 -11.51
C GLN A 116 -0.66 15.49 -12.06
N SER A 117 -0.19 14.32 -12.52
CA SER A 117 -1.06 13.24 -12.98
C SER A 117 -2.01 12.73 -11.90
N LEU A 118 -1.60 12.75 -10.63
CA LEU A 118 -2.47 12.44 -9.50
C LEU A 118 -3.55 13.52 -9.30
N LEU A 119 -3.29 14.78 -9.63
CA LEU A 119 -4.23 15.88 -9.41
C LEU A 119 -5.22 16.10 -10.56
N VAL A 120 -4.86 15.73 -11.79
CA VAL A 120 -5.71 15.91 -12.99
C VAL A 120 -7.16 15.44 -12.78
N PRO A 121 -7.44 14.25 -12.20
CA PRO A 121 -8.82 13.83 -11.98
C PRO A 121 -9.61 14.76 -11.06
N LEU A 122 -8.99 15.32 -10.04
CA LEU A 122 -9.62 16.26 -9.11
C LEU A 122 -9.87 17.63 -9.77
N GLU A 123 -8.89 18.09 -10.55
CA GLU A 123 -8.93 19.37 -11.26
C GLU A 123 -9.95 19.39 -12.41
N LYS A 124 -10.12 18.27 -13.12
CA LYS A 124 -11.02 18.20 -14.29
C LYS A 124 -12.43 17.72 -13.96
N SER A 125 -12.66 17.06 -12.83
CA SER A 125 -13.99 16.56 -12.44
C SER A 125 -14.75 17.51 -11.51
N SER A 126 -16.05 17.25 -11.35
CA SER A 126 -16.95 17.89 -10.40
C SER A 126 -18.07 16.93 -9.99
N GLY A 127 -18.84 17.29 -8.96
CA GLY A 127 -20.02 16.53 -8.52
C GLY A 127 -19.76 15.05 -8.30
N LYS A 128 -20.57 14.18 -8.92
CA LYS A 128 -20.48 12.72 -8.77
C LYS A 128 -19.13 12.16 -9.24
N MET A 129 -18.54 12.72 -10.29
CA MET A 129 -17.25 12.26 -10.81
C MET A 129 -16.10 12.61 -9.86
N LEU A 130 -16.12 13.81 -9.27
CA LEU A 130 -15.14 14.20 -8.26
C LEU A 130 -15.23 13.30 -7.01
N ASN A 131 -16.45 13.04 -6.54
CA ASN A 131 -16.67 12.16 -5.40
C ASN A 131 -16.21 10.73 -5.69
N PHE A 132 -16.37 10.25 -6.93
CA PHE A 132 -15.84 8.97 -7.36
C PHE A 132 -14.31 8.93 -7.23
N PHE A 133 -13.59 9.92 -7.80
CA PHE A 133 -12.13 9.93 -7.74
C PHE A 133 -11.60 10.05 -6.31
N LEU A 134 -12.21 10.90 -5.47
CA LEU A 134 -11.84 10.99 -4.04
C LEU A 134 -12.00 9.65 -3.32
N LYS A 135 -13.08 8.91 -3.60
CA LYS A 135 -13.29 7.55 -3.07
C LYS A 135 -12.25 6.56 -3.61
N MET A 136 -11.83 6.69 -4.86
CA MET A 136 -10.77 5.85 -5.41
C MET A 136 -9.41 6.13 -4.78
N TYR A 137 -9.03 7.40 -4.62
CA TYR A 137 -7.79 7.76 -3.90
C TYR A 137 -7.78 7.23 -2.47
N GLU A 138 -8.89 7.36 -1.76
CA GLU A 138 -9.06 6.77 -0.43
C GLU A 138 -8.92 5.23 -0.47
N LYS A 139 -9.65 4.57 -1.37
CA LYS A 139 -9.62 3.11 -1.51
C LYS A 139 -8.22 2.57 -1.77
N TYR A 140 -7.50 3.17 -2.72
CA TYR A 140 -6.26 2.62 -3.24
C TYR A 140 -5.02 3.12 -2.48
N TYR A 141 -4.98 4.37 -2.05
CA TYR A 141 -3.78 4.96 -1.44
C TYR A 141 -3.87 5.10 0.09
N TYR A 142 -5.07 5.23 0.67
CA TYR A 142 -5.20 5.45 2.12
C TYR A 142 -5.32 4.16 2.93
N PHE A 143 -6.18 3.23 2.55
CA PHE A 143 -6.37 2.00 3.34
C PHE A 143 -5.23 1.00 3.15
N SER A 144 -4.72 0.44 4.24
CA SER A 144 -3.56 -0.47 4.26
C SER A 144 -3.83 -1.87 3.71
N ASN A 145 -5.09 -2.24 3.52
CA ASN A 145 -5.47 -3.48 2.82
C ASN A 145 -5.39 -3.36 1.29
N SER A 146 -5.17 -2.15 0.75
CA SER A 146 -4.90 -1.96 -0.66
C SER A 146 -3.47 -2.37 -0.98
N PRO A 147 -3.22 -3.19 -2.02
CA PRO A 147 -1.86 -3.48 -2.47
C PRO A 147 -1.16 -2.22 -3.02
N MET A 148 -1.91 -1.16 -3.32
CA MET A 148 -1.40 0.13 -3.79
C MET A 148 -1.30 1.17 -2.67
N HIS A 149 -1.46 0.76 -1.40
CA HIS A 149 -1.39 1.66 -0.25
C HIS A 149 -0.12 2.51 -0.30
N ASN A 150 -0.28 3.83 -0.30
CA ASN A 150 0.82 4.78 -0.36
C ASN A 150 0.33 6.15 0.14
N GLU A 151 0.50 6.40 1.42
CA GLU A 151 0.10 7.68 2.02
C GLU A 151 0.84 8.89 1.41
N GLU A 152 2.05 8.71 0.89
CA GLU A 152 2.80 9.79 0.20
C GLU A 152 2.09 10.24 -1.07
N PHE A 153 1.47 9.31 -1.81
CA PHE A 153 0.65 9.64 -2.98
C PHE A 153 -0.70 10.22 -2.60
N TYR A 154 -1.20 9.90 -1.40
CA TYR A 154 -2.47 10.43 -0.89
C TYR A 154 -2.36 11.86 -0.34
N ILE A 155 -1.20 12.26 0.20
CA ILE A 155 -0.98 13.61 0.75
C ILE A 155 -1.32 14.73 -0.24
N PRO A 156 -0.85 14.74 -1.50
CA PRO A 156 -1.22 15.80 -2.45
C PRO A 156 -2.72 15.89 -2.75
N ILE A 157 -3.43 14.75 -2.71
CA ILE A 157 -4.90 14.69 -2.87
C ILE A 157 -5.57 15.40 -1.71
N LEU A 158 -5.09 15.17 -0.49
CA LEU A 158 -5.56 15.82 0.73
C LEU A 158 -5.25 17.32 0.71
N ASP A 159 -4.03 17.71 0.33
CA ASP A 159 -3.61 19.12 0.21
C ASP A 159 -4.49 19.89 -0.77
N TRP A 160 -4.82 19.27 -1.92
CA TRP A 160 -5.75 19.83 -2.90
C TRP A 160 -7.16 19.93 -2.32
N ALA A 161 -7.65 18.88 -1.66
CA ALA A 161 -9.00 18.83 -1.15
C ALA A 161 -9.26 19.83 -0.01
N GLU A 162 -8.27 20.05 0.87
CA GLU A 162 -8.32 21.03 1.97
C GLU A 162 -8.60 22.45 1.47
N GLN A 163 -8.22 22.77 0.23
CA GLN A 163 -8.30 24.12 -0.34
C GLN A 163 -9.31 24.24 -1.49
N SER A 164 -9.90 23.13 -1.93
CA SER A 164 -10.68 23.10 -3.16
C SER A 164 -12.09 23.69 -2.97
N PRO A 165 -12.48 24.73 -3.73
CA PRO A 165 -13.84 25.28 -3.68
C PRO A 165 -14.89 24.32 -4.28
N LYS A 166 -14.46 23.19 -4.86
CA LYS A 166 -15.36 22.16 -5.39
C LYS A 166 -15.96 21.25 -4.31
N LEU A 167 -15.48 21.35 -3.08
CA LEU A 167 -15.94 20.55 -1.95
C LEU A 167 -16.73 21.41 -0.98
N ASP A 168 -17.76 20.81 -0.39
CA ASP A 168 -18.46 21.41 0.72
C ASP A 168 -17.57 21.45 1.98
N PHE A 169 -17.92 22.33 2.91
CA PHE A 169 -17.18 22.54 4.14
C PHE A 169 -17.03 21.24 4.97
N ALA A 170 -18.06 20.41 5.01
CA ALA A 170 -18.04 19.16 5.77
C ALA A 170 -17.00 18.17 5.20
N SER A 171 -16.92 18.06 3.87
CA SER A 171 -15.94 17.22 3.18
C SER A 171 -14.53 17.76 3.35
N GLN A 172 -14.34 19.08 3.29
CA GLN A 172 -13.05 19.72 3.55
C GLN A 172 -12.57 19.43 4.97
N GLU A 173 -13.39 19.65 5.99
CA GLU A 173 -13.01 19.41 7.39
C GLU A 173 -12.73 17.92 7.67
N ARG A 174 -13.51 17.00 7.07
CA ARG A 174 -13.22 15.56 7.15
C ARG A 174 -11.85 15.21 6.55
N LEU A 175 -11.54 15.73 5.37
CA LEU A 175 -10.27 15.43 4.69
C LEU A 175 -9.08 16.12 5.38
N LYS A 176 -9.28 17.30 5.96
CA LYS A 176 -8.30 17.99 6.80
C LYS A 176 -7.98 17.21 8.08
N ALA A 177 -9.00 16.67 8.76
CA ALA A 177 -8.80 15.79 9.90
C ALA A 177 -8.01 14.52 9.51
N ARG A 178 -8.31 13.94 8.35
CA ARG A 178 -7.55 12.82 7.82
C ARG A 178 -6.09 13.18 7.50
N ALA A 179 -5.87 14.33 6.88
CA ALA A 179 -4.52 14.78 6.56
C ALA A 179 -3.66 15.02 7.81
N LYS A 180 -4.27 15.51 8.89
CA LYS A 180 -3.62 15.57 10.21
C LYS A 180 -3.12 14.19 10.66
N LEU A 181 -3.92 13.14 10.51
CA LEU A 181 -3.56 11.76 10.88
C LEU A 181 -2.48 11.17 9.95
N VAL A 182 -2.63 11.32 8.63
CA VAL A 182 -1.68 10.85 7.62
C VAL A 182 -0.30 11.49 7.81
N ARG A 183 -0.24 12.77 8.17
CA ARG A 183 1.03 13.47 8.41
C ARG A 183 1.73 13.07 9.72
N ARG A 184 1.06 12.38 10.65
CA ARG A 184 1.69 11.86 11.87
C ARG A 184 2.46 10.58 11.62
N ASN A 185 3.56 10.39 12.34
CA ASN A 185 4.42 9.21 12.25
C ASN A 185 4.82 8.88 10.80
N ARG A 186 4.97 9.91 9.97
CA ARG A 186 5.33 9.75 8.56
C ARG A 186 6.69 9.07 8.45
N VAL A 187 6.91 8.28 7.40
CA VAL A 187 8.19 7.59 7.17
C VAL A 187 9.31 8.62 7.23
N GLY A 188 10.35 8.32 8.00
CA GLY A 188 11.47 9.20 8.25
C GLY A 188 11.31 10.19 9.42
N SER A 189 10.11 10.33 10.00
CA SER A 189 9.91 11.11 11.22
C SER A 189 10.13 10.26 12.48
N LYS A 190 10.42 10.89 13.62
CA LYS A 190 10.39 10.21 14.92
C LYS A 190 8.93 9.93 15.33
N ALA A 191 8.63 8.69 15.69
CA ALA A 191 7.30 8.28 16.12
C ALA A 191 6.88 9.03 17.39
N PHE A 192 5.59 9.37 17.52
CA PHE A 192 5.03 9.97 18.72
C PHE A 192 5.20 9.03 19.92
N ASP A 193 5.70 9.57 21.03
CA ASP A 193 5.81 8.82 22.28
C ASP A 193 4.47 8.73 22.99
N PHE A 194 4.25 7.66 23.73
CA PHE A 194 3.06 7.44 24.54
C PHE A 194 3.37 6.50 25.70
N ALA A 195 2.58 6.59 26.77
CA ALA A 195 2.70 5.75 27.95
C ALA A 195 1.86 4.47 27.81
N LEU A 196 2.35 3.39 28.39
CA LEU A 196 1.73 2.08 28.45
C LEU A 196 1.84 1.50 29.85
N GLU A 197 0.75 0.89 30.31
CA GLU A 197 0.79 -0.11 31.37
C GLU A 197 1.17 -1.46 30.75
N MET A 198 2.18 -2.11 31.31
CA MET A 198 2.63 -3.45 30.91
C MET A 198 1.87 -4.53 31.70
N ALA A 199 1.92 -5.78 31.25
CA ALA A 199 1.22 -6.89 31.90
C ALA A 199 1.66 -7.17 33.36
N ASP A 200 2.85 -6.70 33.76
CA ASP A 200 3.37 -6.77 35.13
C ASP A 200 2.99 -5.53 35.99
N GLY A 201 2.18 -4.62 35.45
CA GLY A 201 1.77 -3.36 36.07
C GLY A 201 2.78 -2.22 35.92
N SER A 202 3.97 -2.48 35.38
CA SER A 202 4.98 -1.44 35.18
C SER A 202 4.52 -0.43 34.12
N GLN A 203 4.95 0.82 34.27
CA GLN A 203 4.68 1.88 33.31
C GLN A 203 5.89 2.06 32.40
N ARG A 204 5.69 2.05 31.08
CA ARG A 204 6.74 2.26 30.09
C ARG A 204 6.29 3.24 29.02
N LYS A 205 7.25 3.89 28.37
CA LYS A 205 7.02 4.71 27.18
C LYS A 205 7.54 4.03 25.93
N LEU A 206 6.95 4.29 24.76
CA LEU A 206 7.42 3.76 23.48
C LEU A 206 8.92 4.00 23.28
N HIS A 207 9.38 5.22 23.58
CA HIS A 207 10.79 5.58 23.38
C HIS A 207 11.76 4.85 24.32
N SER A 208 11.27 4.20 25.38
CA SER A 208 12.09 3.41 26.32
C SER A 208 12.41 1.98 25.85
N PHE A 209 11.79 1.51 24.77
CA PHE A 209 12.05 0.16 24.25
C PHE A 209 13.35 0.13 23.43
N ALA A 210 14.32 -0.66 23.87
CA ALA A 210 15.59 -0.85 23.17
C ALA A 210 15.48 -1.93 22.08
N GLY A 211 16.30 -1.83 21.03
CA GLY A 211 16.36 -2.77 19.90
C GLY A 211 16.93 -2.08 18.66
N GLU A 212 17.51 -2.83 17.73
CA GLU A 212 17.91 -2.31 16.40
C GLU A 212 16.65 -1.90 15.63
N TYR A 213 15.61 -2.73 15.74
CA TYR A 213 14.26 -2.50 15.24
C TYR A 213 13.19 -2.78 16.29
N LEU A 214 12.12 -2.01 16.26
CA LEU A 214 10.90 -2.24 17.03
C LEU A 214 9.71 -2.42 16.08
N LEU A 215 9.15 -3.61 16.07
CA LEU A 215 7.87 -3.93 15.44
C LEU A 215 6.74 -3.52 16.38
N LEU A 216 6.06 -2.44 16.06
CA LEU A 216 4.94 -1.89 16.84
C LEU A 216 3.63 -2.31 16.19
N ILE A 217 2.75 -2.97 16.94
CA ILE A 217 1.50 -3.51 16.44
C ILE A 217 0.36 -3.03 17.33
N PHE A 218 -0.51 -2.18 16.80
CA PHE A 218 -1.78 -1.87 17.41
C PHE A 218 -2.78 -2.96 17.06
N TYR A 219 -3.45 -3.52 18.06
CA TYR A 219 -4.40 -4.61 17.87
C TYR A 219 -5.64 -4.42 18.74
N SER A 220 -6.72 -5.12 18.41
CA SER A 220 -7.93 -5.20 19.23
C SER A 220 -8.25 -6.67 19.54
N PRO A 221 -8.47 -7.07 20.81
CA PRO A 221 -8.96 -8.40 21.16
C PRO A 221 -10.25 -8.75 20.41
N GLY A 222 -10.38 -10.01 19.98
CA GLY A 222 -11.53 -10.47 19.20
C GLY A 222 -11.54 -10.06 17.72
N CYS A 223 -10.55 -9.29 17.25
CA CYS A 223 -10.39 -8.99 15.83
C CYS A 223 -9.82 -10.20 15.06
N HIS A 224 -10.58 -10.71 14.09
CA HIS A 224 -10.17 -11.85 13.26
C HIS A 224 -8.86 -11.58 12.48
N THR A 225 -8.73 -10.40 11.87
CA THR A 225 -7.52 -10.01 11.13
C THR A 225 -6.30 -9.90 12.04
N CYS A 226 -6.48 -9.42 13.29
CA CYS A 226 -5.40 -9.41 14.28
C CYS A 226 -4.95 -10.83 14.61
N GLN A 227 -5.89 -11.74 14.86
CA GLN A 227 -5.58 -13.15 15.15
C GLN A 227 -4.78 -13.78 14.01
N MET A 228 -5.24 -13.64 12.76
CA MET A 228 -4.52 -14.16 11.59
C MET A 228 -3.10 -13.58 11.47
N THR A 229 -2.95 -12.27 11.68
CA THR A 229 -1.64 -11.60 11.62
C THR A 229 -0.71 -12.09 12.72
N ILE A 230 -1.22 -12.25 13.95
CA ILE A 230 -0.44 -12.77 15.09
C ILE A 230 -0.02 -14.23 14.85
N GLU A 231 -0.92 -15.06 14.34
CA GLU A 231 -0.62 -16.45 13.97
C GLU A 231 0.45 -16.51 12.87
N GLN A 232 0.35 -15.66 11.86
CA GLN A 232 1.37 -15.57 10.81
C GLN A 232 2.73 -15.16 11.38
N ILE A 233 2.78 -14.18 12.29
CA ILE A 233 4.01 -13.78 12.98
C ILE A 233 4.61 -14.95 13.76
N ASN A 234 3.78 -15.68 14.51
CA ASN A 234 4.21 -16.84 15.28
C ASN A 234 4.75 -17.98 14.41
N ASN A 235 4.16 -18.17 13.23
CA ASN A 235 4.51 -19.25 12.30
C ASN A 235 5.65 -18.87 11.34
N THR A 236 6.19 -17.65 11.41
CA THR A 236 7.30 -17.19 10.55
C THR A 236 8.64 -17.35 11.28
N PRO A 237 9.47 -18.37 10.94
CA PRO A 237 10.71 -18.66 11.68
C PRO A 237 11.73 -17.51 11.67
N GLU A 238 11.74 -16.70 10.60
CA GLU A 238 12.61 -15.54 10.43
C GLU A 238 12.40 -14.53 11.56
N ILE A 239 11.14 -14.22 11.91
CA ILE A 239 10.81 -13.29 13.00
C ILE A 239 11.30 -13.86 14.33
N GLY A 240 11.07 -15.15 14.59
CA GLY A 240 11.57 -15.82 15.79
C GLY A 240 13.10 -15.77 15.92
N ARG A 241 13.85 -15.92 14.82
CA ARG A 241 15.32 -15.78 14.80
C ARG A 241 15.77 -14.34 15.07
N LEU A 242 15.07 -13.36 14.51
CA LEU A 242 15.36 -11.94 14.74
C LEU A 242 15.07 -11.49 16.18
N HIS A 243 14.07 -12.09 16.82
CA HIS A 243 13.85 -11.91 18.27
C HIS A 243 14.92 -12.59 19.12
N THR A 244 15.30 -13.83 18.77
CA THR A 244 16.33 -14.58 19.50
C THR A 244 17.68 -13.86 19.48
N SER A 245 18.05 -13.27 18.33
CA SER A 245 19.25 -12.45 18.17
C SER A 245 19.12 -11.03 18.75
N LYS A 246 17.96 -10.67 19.32
CA LYS A 246 17.64 -9.35 19.89
C LYS A 246 17.73 -8.18 18.91
N ARG A 247 17.79 -8.44 17.60
CA ARG A 247 17.78 -7.41 16.55
C ARG A 247 16.40 -6.76 16.45
N VAL A 248 15.35 -7.58 16.50
CA VAL A 248 13.95 -7.11 16.49
C VAL A 248 13.33 -7.31 17.88
N ARG A 249 12.59 -6.30 18.35
CA ARG A 249 11.63 -6.42 19.46
C ARG A 249 10.23 -6.18 18.93
N SER A 250 9.24 -6.83 19.53
CA SER A 250 7.83 -6.64 19.18
C SER A 250 7.10 -6.05 20.38
N LEU A 251 6.28 -5.04 20.11
CA LEU A 251 5.42 -4.38 21.07
C LEU A 251 3.99 -4.38 20.53
N TYR A 252 3.14 -5.17 21.18
CA TYR A 252 1.70 -5.17 20.94
C TYR A 252 1.05 -4.15 21.86
N VAL A 253 0.23 -3.28 21.28
CA VAL A 253 -0.44 -2.18 21.97
C VAL A 253 -1.94 -2.30 21.82
N TYR A 254 -2.63 -2.37 22.96
CA TYR A 254 -4.07 -2.19 23.02
C TYR A 254 -4.39 -0.74 23.38
N ALA A 255 -5.08 -0.03 22.48
CA ALA A 255 -5.34 1.41 22.61
C ALA A 255 -6.72 1.74 23.19
N GLU A 256 -7.62 0.76 23.31
CA GLU A 256 -8.98 0.96 23.80
C GLU A 256 -9.07 0.75 25.32
N ASN A 257 -10.18 1.16 25.93
CA ASN A 257 -10.35 1.21 27.39
C ASN A 257 -11.08 -0.04 27.95
N ASP A 258 -10.53 -1.23 27.70
CA ASP A 258 -11.02 -2.50 28.28
C ASP A 258 -9.87 -3.35 28.83
N LYS A 259 -9.54 -3.13 30.10
CA LYS A 259 -8.42 -3.81 30.77
C LYS A 259 -8.65 -5.30 30.92
N GLU A 260 -9.90 -5.74 31.08
CA GLU A 260 -10.23 -7.15 31.23
C GLU A 260 -10.01 -7.89 29.92
N ALA A 261 -10.52 -7.36 28.80
CA ALA A 261 -10.27 -7.94 27.47
C ALA A 261 -8.78 -8.02 27.15
N TRP A 262 -8.01 -6.97 27.49
CA TRP A 262 -6.56 -6.95 27.30
C TRP A 262 -5.83 -8.04 28.10
N LEU A 263 -6.14 -8.16 29.40
CA LEU A 263 -5.54 -9.17 30.26
C LEU A 263 -5.91 -10.59 29.84
N ASN A 264 -7.14 -10.81 29.37
CA ASN A 264 -7.61 -12.12 28.89
C ASN A 264 -6.96 -12.52 27.56
N TYR A 265 -6.63 -11.55 26.70
CA TYR A 265 -6.02 -11.82 25.39
C TYR A 265 -4.50 -12.11 25.46
N ARG A 266 -3.84 -11.78 26.58
CA ARG A 266 -2.36 -11.82 26.70
C ARG A 266 -1.72 -13.16 26.34
N SER A 267 -2.41 -14.28 26.58
CA SER A 267 -1.91 -15.63 26.29
C SER A 267 -1.91 -16.00 24.81
N GLN A 268 -2.61 -15.22 23.97
CA GLN A 268 -2.63 -15.40 22.51
C GLN A 268 -1.45 -14.71 21.83
N LEU A 269 -0.75 -13.83 22.53
CA LEU A 269 0.41 -13.11 22.01
C LEU A 269 1.69 -13.94 22.12
N PRO A 270 2.69 -13.70 21.23
CA PRO A 270 3.98 -14.36 21.33
C PRO A 270 4.65 -14.09 22.68
N SER A 271 5.17 -15.12 23.35
CA SER A 271 5.78 -15.00 24.69
C SER A 271 7.03 -14.12 24.75
N TYR A 272 7.70 -13.92 23.61
CA TYR A 272 8.86 -13.03 23.49
C TYR A 272 8.49 -11.55 23.31
N ALA A 273 7.22 -11.25 23.07
CA ALA A 273 6.76 -9.91 22.76
C ALA A 273 6.35 -9.13 24.00
N TYR A 274 6.52 -7.81 23.94
CA TYR A 274 5.94 -6.92 24.92
C TYR A 274 4.45 -6.74 24.61
N ASN A 275 3.63 -6.72 25.66
CA ASN A 275 2.20 -6.43 25.59
C ASN A 275 1.89 -5.26 26.54
N GLY A 276 1.39 -4.16 26.00
CA GLY A 276 1.04 -2.97 26.77
C GLY A 276 -0.33 -2.41 26.41
N MET A 277 -0.97 -1.77 27.38
CA MET A 277 -2.25 -1.08 27.22
C MET A 277 -2.07 0.43 27.42
N ASN A 278 -2.69 1.23 26.56
CA ASN A 278 -2.69 2.69 26.71
C ASN A 278 -3.81 3.13 27.67
N THR A 279 -3.58 2.94 28.97
CA THR A 279 -4.59 3.17 30.01
C THR A 279 -4.96 4.64 30.23
N ASP A 280 -4.13 5.58 29.81
CA ASP A 280 -4.45 7.02 29.85
C ASP A 280 -5.29 7.48 28.64
N GLY A 281 -5.54 6.61 27.66
CA GLY A 281 -6.31 6.89 26.45
C GLY A 281 -5.69 7.97 25.55
N ALA A 282 -4.42 8.35 25.77
CA ALA A 282 -3.78 9.45 25.04
C ALA A 282 -3.63 9.16 23.55
N ILE A 283 -3.48 7.90 23.14
CA ILE A 283 -3.32 7.51 21.73
C ILE A 283 -4.57 7.90 20.93
N LEU A 284 -5.75 7.55 21.43
CA LEU A 284 -7.03 7.87 20.79
C LEU A 284 -7.42 9.34 20.98
N SER A 285 -7.42 9.82 22.24
CA SER A 285 -7.91 11.17 22.56
C SER A 285 -7.07 12.30 21.93
N ARG A 286 -5.78 12.07 21.70
CA ARG A 286 -4.87 13.04 21.05
C ARG A 286 -4.53 12.66 19.63
N GLU A 287 -5.14 11.61 19.09
CA GLU A 287 -4.96 11.14 17.72
C GLU A 287 -3.48 10.92 17.39
N LEU A 288 -2.72 10.28 18.29
CA LEU A 288 -1.26 10.14 18.15
C LEU A 288 -0.88 9.23 16.97
N TYR A 289 -1.74 8.26 16.65
CA TYR A 289 -1.58 7.29 15.58
C TYR A 289 -2.90 7.18 14.79
N ASP A 290 -2.80 6.94 13.48
CA ASP A 290 -3.97 6.67 12.64
C ASP A 290 -4.38 5.20 12.79
N LEU A 291 -5.34 4.94 13.68
CA LEU A 291 -5.85 3.59 13.99
C LEU A 291 -7.12 3.26 13.20
N LYS A 292 -7.13 3.59 11.90
CA LYS A 292 -8.25 3.36 10.98
C LYS A 292 -8.58 1.89 10.73
N ALA A 293 -7.62 1.00 10.94
CA ALA A 293 -7.74 -0.44 10.74
C ALA A 293 -6.96 -1.19 11.81
N SER A 294 -7.46 -2.37 12.20
CA SER A 294 -6.83 -3.25 13.19
C SER A 294 -6.51 -4.60 12.53
N PRO A 295 -5.24 -5.07 12.56
CA PRO A 295 -4.10 -4.42 13.20
C PRO A 295 -3.54 -3.23 12.41
N THR A 296 -2.87 -2.30 13.09
CA THR A 296 -2.02 -1.28 12.47
C THR A 296 -0.56 -1.57 12.81
N ILE A 297 0.31 -1.69 11.80
CA ILE A 297 1.70 -2.14 11.99
C ILE A 297 2.69 -1.05 11.60
N TYR A 298 3.69 -0.84 12.45
CA TYR A 298 4.82 0.06 12.21
C TYR A 298 6.14 -0.69 12.44
N LEU A 299 7.15 -0.34 11.64
CA LEU A 299 8.54 -0.71 11.92
C LEU A 299 9.33 0.55 12.27
N LEU A 300 9.94 0.56 13.45
CA LEU A 300 10.73 1.68 13.94
C LEU A 300 12.19 1.28 14.07
N ASP A 301 13.11 2.23 13.87
CA ASP A 301 14.54 2.01 14.14
C ASP A 301 14.91 2.17 15.63
N LYS A 302 16.21 2.07 15.93
CA LYS A 302 16.77 2.26 17.28
C LYS A 302 16.42 3.62 17.91
N GLU A 303 16.30 4.68 17.10
CA GLU A 303 15.95 6.05 17.51
C GLU A 303 14.44 6.31 17.49
N LYS A 304 13.64 5.29 17.17
CA LYS A 304 12.18 5.36 16.98
C LYS A 304 11.76 6.19 15.77
N LYS A 305 12.64 6.35 14.79
CA LYS A 305 12.27 6.86 13.48
C LYS A 305 11.43 5.81 12.75
N VAL A 306 10.36 6.25 12.11
CA VAL A 306 9.46 5.37 11.37
C VAL A 306 10.12 4.95 10.07
N LEU A 307 10.32 3.63 9.91
CA LEU A 307 10.84 3.02 8.68
C LEU A 307 9.69 2.56 7.79
N LEU A 308 8.69 1.94 8.38
CA LEU A 308 7.45 1.52 7.72
C LEU A 308 6.25 1.96 8.56
N LYS A 309 5.20 2.41 7.88
CA LYS A 309 3.97 2.92 8.47
C LYS A 309 2.77 2.20 7.84
N ASP A 310 1.90 1.65 8.69
CA ASP A 310 0.62 1.05 8.30
C ASP A 310 0.75 0.05 7.12
N VAL A 311 1.73 -0.85 7.24
CA VAL A 311 2.03 -1.87 6.23
C VAL A 311 1.60 -3.25 6.68
N SER A 312 1.53 -4.21 5.76
CA SER A 312 1.33 -5.60 6.12
C SER A 312 2.59 -6.21 6.76
N ILE A 313 2.43 -7.37 7.40
CA ILE A 313 3.57 -8.09 7.99
C ILE A 313 4.54 -8.61 6.93
N GLU A 314 4.06 -8.94 5.74
CA GLU A 314 4.89 -9.35 4.59
C GLU A 314 5.85 -8.22 4.18
N THR A 315 5.36 -6.98 4.09
CA THR A 315 6.21 -5.82 3.77
C THR A 315 7.29 -5.62 4.84
N VAL A 316 6.97 -5.83 6.12
CA VAL A 316 7.97 -5.80 7.21
C VAL A 316 9.02 -6.88 7.01
N LEU A 317 8.62 -8.11 6.68
CA LEU A 317 9.53 -9.23 6.43
C LEU A 317 10.46 -8.96 5.25
N ASP A 318 9.92 -8.47 4.14
CA ASP A 318 10.70 -8.12 2.95
C ASP A 318 11.74 -7.04 3.26
N TYR A 319 11.32 -6.00 4.02
CA TYR A 319 12.24 -4.96 4.47
C TYR A 319 13.36 -5.53 5.34
N LEU A 320 13.04 -6.34 6.35
CA LEU A 320 14.04 -6.92 7.24
C LEU A 320 14.98 -7.87 6.49
N ASN A 321 14.47 -8.70 5.59
CA ASN A 321 15.30 -9.61 4.78
C ASN A 321 16.30 -8.88 3.87
N PHE A 322 15.96 -7.67 3.41
CA PHE A 322 16.86 -6.88 2.57
C PHE A 322 17.94 -6.15 3.38
N HIS A 323 17.66 -5.79 4.64
CA HIS A 323 18.54 -4.95 5.46
C HIS A 323 19.35 -5.70 6.54
N LEU A 324 19.07 -6.99 6.78
CA LEU A 324 19.66 -7.78 7.88
C LEU A 324 20.57 -8.92 7.43
#